data_AF-A0A923GEH4-F1
#
_entry.id   AF-A0A923GEH4-F1
#
_cell.length_a   1.000
_cell.length_b   1.000
_cell.length_c   1.000
_cell.angle_alpha   90.00
_cell.angle_beta   90.00
_cell.angle_gamma   90.00
#
_symmetry.space_group_name_H-M   'P 1'
#
loop_
_entity.id
_entity.type
_entity.pdbx_description
1 polymer ?
#
loop_
_entity_poly.entity_id
_entity_poly.type
_entity_poly.pdbx_seq_one_letter_code
_entity_poly.pdbx_strand_id
1 'polypeptide(L)' 'MKKLVAAAVAALCLLQAQAAMAPWWRWESQADGRLVCSQWSPGEGWKRFAGPFDNAGCRSL' A
#
# COMPACT_ATOMS: atom_id res chain seq x y z
N MET A 1 -9.41 15.61 -38.19
CA MET A 1 -8.27 16.15 -37.42
C MET A 1 -8.69 16.53 -36.00
N LYS A 2 -9.36 17.68 -35.76
CA LYS A 2 -9.78 18.12 -34.40
C LYS A 2 -10.59 17.10 -33.58
N LYS A 3 -11.55 16.41 -34.21
CA LYS A 3 -12.38 15.39 -33.52
C LYS A 3 -11.56 14.16 -33.08
N LEU A 4 -10.54 13.79 -33.85
CA LEU A 4 -9.66 12.67 -33.54
C LEU A 4 -8.72 13.03 -32.38
N VAL A 5 -8.21 14.26 -32.36
CA VAL A 5 -7.41 14.79 -31.24
C VAL A 5 -8.24 14.84 -29.96
N ALA A 6 -9.48 15.35 -30.03
CA ALA A 6 -10.38 15.38 -28.88
C ALA A 6 -10.71 13.98 -28.35
N ALA A 7 -10.95 13.01 -29.24
CA ALA A 7 -11.20 11.63 -28.85
C ALA A 7 -9.97 10.97 -28.20
N ALA A 8 -8.77 11.24 -28.71
CA ALA A 8 -7.52 10.72 -28.14
C ALA A 8 -7.25 11.27 -26.74
N VAL A 9 -7.48 12.57 -26.52
CA VAL A 9 -7.36 13.19 -25.19
C VAL A 9 -8.37 12.60 -24.22
N ALA A 10 -9.63 12.43 -24.63
CA ALA A 10 -10.66 11.81 -23.79
C ALA A 10 -10.30 10.36 -23.41
N ALA A 11 -9.77 9.57 -24.34
CA ALA A 11 -9.31 8.21 -24.07
C ALA A 11 -8.14 8.16 -23.08
N LEU A 12 -7.19 9.11 -23.18
CA LEU A 12 -6.08 9.22 -22.23
C LEU A 12 -6.55 9.58 -20.81
N CYS A 13 -7.59 10.39 -20.67
CA CYS A 13 -8.16 10.73 -19.36
C CYS A 13 -8.80 9.52 -18.65
N LEU A 14 -9.23 8.50 -19.39
CA LEU A 14 -9.80 7.27 -18.81
C LEU A 14 -8.72 6.32 -18.26
N LEU A 15 -7.45 6.52 -18.60
CA LEU A 15 -6.31 5.74 -18.09
C LEU A 15 -5.84 6.24 -16.73
N GLN A 16 -6.77 6.53 -15.81
CA GLN A 16 -6.41 6.97 -14.47
C GLN A 16 -5.63 5.87 -13.74
N ALA A 17 -4.54 6.26 -13.08
CA ALA A 17 -3.70 5.36 -12.30
C ALA A 17 -4.56 4.66 -11.23
N GLN A 18 -4.61 3.33 -11.31
CA GLN A 18 -5.22 2.50 -10.28
C GLN A 18 -4.20 2.33 -9.15
N ALA A 19 -4.32 3.14 -8.09
CA ALA A 19 -3.50 3.00 -6.90
C ALA A 19 -4.19 2.06 -5.90
N ALA A 20 -3.56 0.93 -5.62
CA ALA A 20 -3.97 0.10 -4.49
C ALA A 20 -3.65 0.80 -3.17
N MET A 21 -4.38 0.43 -2.13
CA MET A 21 -4.09 0.83 -0.76
C MET A 21 -2.66 0.41 -0.42
N ALA A 22 -1.90 1.27 0.26
CA ALA A 22 -0.57 0.89 0.67
C ALA A 22 -0.65 -0.26 1.70
N PRO A 23 0.03 -1.39 1.48
CA PRO A 23 -0.04 -2.54 2.38
C PRO A 23 0.59 -2.22 3.73
N TRP A 24 -0.05 -2.72 4.79
CA TRP A 24 0.46 -2.63 6.17
C TRP A 24 0.87 -4.00 6.69
N TRP A 25 1.83 -4.04 7.60
CA TRP A 25 2.30 -5.28 8.22
C TRP A 25 2.36 -5.15 9.73
N ARG A 26 2.08 -6.26 10.42
CA ARG A 26 2.48 -6.39 11.83
C ARG A 26 3.94 -6.80 11.88
N TRP A 27 4.72 -6.04 12.62
CA TRP A 27 6.13 -6.30 12.89
C TRP A 27 6.28 -6.72 14.35
N GLU A 28 7.11 -7.71 14.59
CA GLU A 28 7.44 -8.21 15.92
C GLU A 28 8.88 -7.85 16.26
N SER A 29 9.05 -7.18 17.41
CA SER A 29 10.36 -6.92 17.99
C SER A 29 10.97 -8.22 18.48
N GLN A 30 12.19 -8.50 18.02
CA GLN A 30 12.93 -9.71 18.40
C GLN A 30 13.60 -9.58 19.78
N ALA A 31 13.54 -8.39 20.40
CA ALA A 31 14.08 -8.16 21.75
C ALA A 31 13.07 -8.50 22.85
N ASP A 32 11.78 -8.25 22.60
CA ASP A 32 10.72 -8.30 23.64
C ASP A 32 9.38 -8.89 23.15
N GLY A 33 9.27 -9.29 21.88
CA GLY A 33 8.04 -9.85 21.30
C GLY A 33 6.93 -8.84 21.05
N ARG A 34 7.17 -7.53 21.24
CA ARG A 34 6.15 -6.51 21.05
C ARG A 34 5.75 -6.37 19.59
N LEU A 35 4.45 -6.26 19.33
CA LEU A 35 3.89 -6.05 18.00
C LEU A 35 3.61 -4.58 17.70
N VAL A 36 3.92 -4.14 16.47
CA VAL A 36 3.53 -2.83 15.93
C VAL A 36 2.99 -2.96 14.51
N CYS A 37 2.08 -2.08 14.12
CA CYS A 37 1.60 -1.98 12.74
C CYS A 37 2.36 -0.88 12.00
N SER A 38 2.96 -1.22 10.86
CA SER A 38 3.70 -0.26 10.03
C SER A 38 3.80 -0.76 8.58
N GLN A 39 3.76 0.16 7.62
CA GLN A 39 4.05 -0.11 6.21
C GLN A 39 5.54 -0.48 6.00
N TRP A 40 6.45 0.03 6.83
CA TRP A 40 7.88 -0.29 6.71
C TRP A 40 8.42 -0.94 7.97
N SER A 41 9.53 -1.67 7.84
CA SER A 41 10.22 -2.21 9.02
C SER A 41 10.58 -1.06 9.96
N PRO A 42 10.29 -1.16 11.27
CA PRO A 42 10.74 -0.17 12.24
C PRO A 42 12.26 -0.08 12.37
N GLY A 43 13.00 -1.09 11.91
CA GLY A 43 14.46 -1.09 11.90
C GLY A 43 15.06 -2.48 12.12
N GLU A 44 16.33 -2.49 12.53
CA GLU A 44 17.02 -3.72 12.96
C GLU A 44 16.32 -4.34 14.17
N GLY A 45 16.32 -5.67 14.24
CA GLY A 45 15.65 -6.39 15.33
C GLY A 45 14.14 -6.49 15.18
N TRP A 46 13.56 -6.13 14.03
CA TRP A 46 12.14 -6.35 13.74
C TRP A 46 11.96 -7.36 12.61
N LYS A 47 11.01 -8.29 12.79
CA LYS A 47 10.60 -9.24 11.74
C LYS A 47 9.14 -9.08 11.39
N ARG A 48 8.80 -9.35 10.14
CA ARG A 48 7.42 -9.35 9.67
C ARG A 48 6.69 -10.55 10.29
N PHE A 49 5.62 -10.26 11.03
CA PHE A 49 4.82 -11.24 11.77
C PHE A 49 3.53 -11.61 11.03
N ALA A 50 2.84 -10.63 10.45
CA ALA A 50 1.61 -10.86 9.68
C ALA A 50 1.31 -9.74 8.67
N GLY A 51 0.38 -10.00 7.75
CA GLY A 51 -0.09 -9.08 6.70
C GLY A 51 0.05 -9.68 5.29
N PRO A 52 -0.25 -8.91 4.22
CA PRO A 52 -0.59 -7.48 4.25
C PRO A 52 -1.98 -7.21 4.85
N PHE A 53 -2.14 -6.03 5.44
CA PHE A 53 -3.40 -5.48 5.90
C PHE A 53 -3.75 -4.24 5.07
N ASP A 54 -5.04 -3.97 4.93
CA ASP A 54 -5.58 -2.85 4.17
C ASP A 54 -5.55 -1.50 4.92
N ASN A 55 -5.19 -1.51 6.21
CA ASN A 55 -5.29 -0.34 7.09
C ASN A 55 -4.15 -0.21 8.12
N ALA A 56 -3.97 1.03 8.58
CA ALA A 56 -2.95 1.42 9.56
C ALA A 56 -3.12 0.81 10.97
N GLY A 57 -4.26 0.20 11.25
CA GLY A 57 -4.50 -0.53 12.49
C GLY A 57 -4.18 -2.02 12.41
N CYS A 58 -3.84 -2.55 11.24
CA CYS A 58 -3.66 -3.98 10.99
C CYS A 58 -4.86 -4.82 11.51
N ARG A 59 -6.09 -4.34 11.27
CA ARG A 59 -7.33 -4.97 11.79
C ARG A 59 -8.05 -5.85 10.77
N SER A 60 -7.85 -5.59 9.47
CA SER A 60 -8.53 -6.25 8.35
C SER A 60 -7.50 -6.56 7.27
N LEU A 61 -7.63 -7.74 6.64
CA LEU A 61 -6.73 -8.18 5.56
C LEU A 61 -7.04 -7.45 4.26
#